data_AF-A0A7D5MQS5-F1
#
_entry.id   AF-A0A7D5MQS5-F1
#
_cell.length_a   1.000
_cell.length_b   1.000
_cell.length_c   1.000
_cell.angle_alpha   90.00
_cell.angle_beta   90.00
_cell.angle_gamma   90.00
#
_symmetry.space_group_name_H-M   'P 1'
#
loop_
_entity.id
_entity.type
_entity.pdbx_description
1 polymer ?
#
loop_
_entity_poly.entity_id
_entity_poly.type
_entity_poly.pdbx_seq_one_letter_code
_entity_poly.pdbx_strand_id
1 'polypeptide(L)'
;MPILDLGNRKGATGYIDFLSPKELNYPLMKGVDCHQRPFIACKLLNTRGESFVVTLFQRYTDSDAWTWGGNSAPSGFAPNAARLVSNETFDYFRQILNRSHPEYRLAD
;
A
#
# COMPACT_ATOMS: atom_id res chain seq x y z
N MET A 1 9.06 -7.39 5.96
CA MET A 1 7.86 -7.91 5.30
C MET A 1 8.33 -8.79 4.17
N PRO A 2 7.58 -9.85 3.81
CA PRO A 2 7.81 -10.58 2.56
C PRO A 2 7.76 -9.63 1.36
N ILE A 3 8.54 -9.94 0.32
CA ILE A 3 8.66 -9.12 -0.88
C ILE A 3 7.56 -9.49 -1.88
N LEU A 4 6.84 -8.48 -2.38
CA LEU A 4 5.94 -8.58 -3.52
C LEU A 4 6.64 -7.98 -4.74
N ASP A 5 6.94 -8.82 -5.73
CA ASP A 5 7.53 -8.39 -7.00
C ASP A 5 6.41 -8.09 -8.01
N LEU A 6 6.36 -6.84 -8.47
CA LEU A 6 5.40 -6.39 -9.50
C LEU A 6 5.99 -6.46 -10.91
N GLY A 7 7.29 -6.67 -11.06
CA GLY A 7 8.00 -6.51 -12.33
C GLY A 7 7.69 -5.14 -12.96
N ASN A 8 7.21 -5.17 -14.21
CA ASN A 8 6.85 -3.96 -14.96
C ASN A 8 5.34 -3.61 -14.89
N ARG A 9 4.58 -4.23 -13.99
CA ARG A 9 3.13 -4.03 -13.88
C ARG A 9 2.81 -2.69 -13.23
N LYS A 10 1.85 -1.97 -13.81
CA LYS A 10 1.30 -0.72 -13.30
C LYS A 10 -0.15 -0.55 -13.76
N GLY A 11 -0.93 0.21 -12.99
CA GLY A 11 -2.27 0.65 -13.37
C GLY A 11 -2.23 1.66 -14.52
N ALA A 12 -3.39 2.01 -15.06
CA ALA A 12 -3.51 2.91 -16.22
C ALA A 12 -2.91 4.30 -15.96
N THR A 13 -2.94 4.77 -14.71
CA THR A 13 -2.38 6.05 -14.25
C THR A 13 -0.91 5.93 -13.80
N GLY A 14 -0.30 4.74 -13.94
CA GLY A 14 0.99 4.42 -13.36
C GLY A 14 0.94 4.09 -11.87
N TYR A 15 -0.24 3.97 -11.27
CA TYR A 15 -0.41 3.68 -9.84
C TYR A 15 -0.50 2.19 -9.56
N ILE A 16 -0.36 1.81 -8.29
CA ILE A 16 -0.49 0.43 -7.83
C ILE A 16 -1.93 0.18 -7.35
N ASP A 17 -2.90 0.33 -8.25
CA ASP A 17 -4.32 0.14 -7.93
C ASP A 17 -4.88 -1.19 -8.45
N PHE A 18 -4.10 -1.99 -9.16
CA PHE A 18 -4.53 -3.21 -9.85
C PHE A 18 -4.44 -4.50 -9.03
N LEU A 19 -3.88 -4.47 -7.81
CA LEU A 19 -3.63 -5.68 -7.04
C LEU A 19 -4.90 -6.31 -6.49
N SER A 20 -5.01 -7.63 -6.63
CA SER A 20 -6.08 -8.43 -6.07
C SER A 20 -5.63 -9.18 -4.79
N PRO A 21 -6.56 -9.53 -3.89
CA PRO A 21 -6.22 -10.27 -2.66
C PRO A 21 -5.58 -11.64 -2.88
N LYS A 22 -5.71 -12.22 -4.08
CA LYS A 22 -5.13 -13.52 -4.44
C LYS A 22 -3.63 -13.43 -4.75
N GLU A 23 -3.13 -12.23 -5.04
CA GLU A 23 -1.72 -11.98 -5.35
C GLU A 23 -0.89 -11.73 -4.09
N LEU A 24 -1.55 -11.50 -2.96
CA LEU A 24 -0.91 -11.35 -1.66
C LEU A 24 -0.94 -12.69 -0.91
N ASN A 25 0.23 -13.35 -0.85
CA ASN A 25 0.45 -14.57 -0.08
C ASN A 25 0.46 -14.30 1.45
N TYR A 26 0.64 -13.05 1.84
CA TYR A 26 0.66 -12.60 3.23
C TYR A 26 -0.21 -11.35 3.40
N PRO A 27 -0.80 -11.10 4.58
CA PRO A 27 -1.63 -9.93 4.83
C PRO A 27 -0.90 -8.60 4.59
N LEU A 28 0.41 -8.57 4.80
CA LEU A 28 1.28 -7.42 4.57
C LEU A 28 2.47 -7.86 3.72
N MET A 29 2.71 -7.13 2.63
CA MET A 29 3.86 -7.33 1.76
C MET A 29 4.47 -5.97 1.41
N LYS A 30 5.77 -5.93 1.11
CA LYS A 30 6.46 -4.72 0.65
C LYS A 30 7.11 -4.94 -0.71
N GLY A 31 7.41 -3.87 -1.43
CA GLY A 31 8.16 -3.98 -2.68
C GLY A 31 8.64 -2.64 -3.20
N VAL A 32 9.20 -2.68 -4.41
CA VAL A 32 9.58 -1.53 -5.21
C VAL A 32 8.92 -1.69 -6.56
N ASP A 33 8.22 -0.68 -7.05
CA ASP A 33 7.53 -0.75 -8.34
C ASP A 33 8.45 -0.43 -9.53
N CYS A 34 7.90 -0.48 -10.74
CA CYS A 34 8.64 -0.18 -11.97
C CYS A 34 9.10 1.28 -12.10
N HIS A 35 8.66 2.17 -11.20
CA HIS A 35 9.07 3.56 -11.11
C HIS A 35 10.10 3.79 -9.99
N GLN A 36 10.65 2.72 -9.41
CA GLN A 36 11.57 2.76 -8.26
C GLN A 36 10.95 3.36 -6.99
N ARG A 37 9.62 3.21 -6.83
CA ARG A 37 8.91 3.73 -5.66
C ARG A 37 8.69 2.60 -4.64
N PRO A 38 9.11 2.76 -3.38
CA PRO A 38 8.79 1.81 -2.34
C PRO A 38 7.28 1.79 -2.09
N PHE A 39 6.75 0.61 -1.80
CA PHE A 39 5.35 0.42 -1.47
C PHE A 39 5.13 -0.66 -0.41
N ILE A 40 3.96 -0.59 0.21
CA ILE A 40 3.39 -1.58 1.11
C ILE A 40 2.02 -1.97 0.54
N ALA A 41 1.77 -3.27 0.41
CA ALA A 41 0.47 -3.80 0.02
C ALA A 41 -0.17 -4.51 1.23
N CYS A 42 -1.43 -4.17 1.49
CA CYS A 42 -2.19 -4.65 2.63
C CYS A 42 -3.44 -5.39 2.13
N LYS A 43 -3.57 -6.66 2.47
CA LYS A 43 -4.78 -7.44 2.29
C LYS A 43 -5.66 -7.30 3.53
N LEU A 44 -6.80 -6.66 3.36
CA LEU A 44 -7.73 -6.32 4.43
C LEU A 44 -9.07 -7.05 4.21
N LEU A 45 -9.87 -7.16 5.27
CA LEU A 45 -11.25 -7.65 5.21
C LEU A 45 -12.20 -6.50 5.53
N ASN A 46 -13.28 -6.36 4.77
CA ASN A 46 -14.34 -5.43 5.12
C ASN A 46 -15.28 -6.04 6.19
N THR A 47 -16.29 -5.28 6.62
CA THR A 47 -17.27 -5.74 7.63
C THR A 47 -18.12 -6.93 7.18
N ARG A 48 -18.14 -7.24 5.87
CA ARG A 48 -18.81 -8.43 5.30
C ARG A 48 -17.86 -9.63 5.16
N GLY A 49 -16.60 -9.51 5.59
CA GLY A 49 -15.58 -10.55 5.43
C GLY A 49 -15.01 -10.66 4.02
N GLU A 50 -15.30 -9.70 3.14
CA GLU A 50 -14.76 -9.68 1.78
C GLU A 50 -13.35 -9.09 1.79
N SER A 51 -12.41 -9.79 1.16
CA SER A 51 -11.03 -9.32 1.09
C SER A 51 -10.82 -8.27 0.00
N PHE A 52 -10.05 -7.25 0.30
CA PHE A 52 -9.59 -6.23 -0.65
C PHE A 52 -8.12 -5.88 -0.41
N VAL A 53 -7.51 -5.18 -1.37
CA VAL A 53 -6.12 -4.72 -1.26
C VAL A 53 -6.09 -3.20 -1.29
N VAL A 54 -5.29 -2.65 -0.38
CA VAL A 54 -4.87 -1.25 -0.40
C VAL A 54 -3.35 -1.22 -0.47
N THR A 55 -2.82 -0.30 -1.27
CA THR A 55 -1.38 -0.05 -1.31
C THR A 55 -1.07 1.34 -0.82
N LEU A 56 0.00 1.47 -0.05
CA LEU A 56 0.61 2.72 0.33
C LEU A 56 1.96 2.81 -0.36
N PHE A 57 2.18 3.82 -1.20
CA PHE A 57 3.42 3.95 -1.97
C PHE A 57 3.88 5.39 -2.07
N GLN A 58 5.17 5.59 -2.23
CA GLN A 58 5.75 6.90 -2.46
C GLN A 58 5.30 7.40 -3.84
N ARG A 59 4.76 8.61 -3.94
CA ARG A 59 4.22 9.15 -5.21
C ARG A 59 5.35 9.56 -6.16
N TYR A 60 6.38 10.22 -5.62
CA TYR A 60 7.55 10.71 -6.33
C TYR A 60 8.81 10.14 -5.67
N THR A 61 9.83 9.79 -6.45
CA THR A 61 11.05 9.13 -5.94
C THR A 61 11.95 10.04 -5.11
N ASP A 62 11.73 11.36 -5.16
CA ASP A 62 12.55 12.42 -4.60
C ASP A 62 11.88 13.16 -3.42
N SER A 63 10.73 12.66 -2.93
CA SER A 63 10.03 13.27 -1.80
C SER A 63 9.34 12.24 -0.92
N ASP A 64 9.15 12.55 0.36
CA ASP A 64 8.40 11.72 1.31
C ASP A 64 6.87 11.80 1.13
N ALA A 65 6.42 12.12 -0.08
CA ALA A 65 5.01 12.23 -0.41
C ALA A 65 4.42 10.84 -0.67
N TRP A 66 3.76 10.25 0.32
CA TRP A 66 3.06 8.97 0.19
C TRP A 66 1.63 9.13 -0.31
N THR A 67 1.12 8.15 -1.04
CA THR A 67 -0.26 8.14 -1.55
C THR A 67 -0.87 6.74 -1.48
N TRP A 68 -2.21 6.70 -1.51
CA TRP A 68 -2.96 5.46 -1.56
C TRP A 68 -3.19 5.00 -3.00
N GLY A 69 -3.04 3.70 -3.21
CA GLY A 69 -3.54 2.96 -4.37
C GLY A 69 -4.55 1.91 -3.92
N GLY A 70 -5.44 1.54 -4.82
CA GLY A 70 -6.44 0.50 -4.57
C GLY A 70 -7.69 0.72 -5.40
N ASN A 71 -7.88 -0.11 -6.43
CA ASN A 71 -9.09 -0.11 -7.25
C ASN A 71 -10.21 -0.96 -6.62
N SER A 72 -9.88 -1.78 -5.61
CA SER A 72 -10.82 -2.70 -4.94
C SER A 72 -11.21 -2.29 -3.52
N ALA A 73 -10.72 -1.14 -3.04
CA ALA A 73 -11.10 -0.65 -1.72
C ALA A 73 -12.57 -0.17 -1.73
N PRO A 74 -13.38 -0.48 -0.71
CA PRO A 74 -14.71 0.11 -0.57
C PRO A 74 -14.63 1.64 -0.66
N SER A 75 -15.61 2.25 -1.33
CA SER A 75 -15.74 3.71 -1.42
C SER A 75 -15.68 4.33 -0.03
N GLY A 76 -14.59 5.04 0.28
CA GLY A 76 -14.34 5.67 1.58
C GLY A 76 -13.15 5.14 2.38
N PHE A 77 -12.57 3.98 2.05
CA PHE A 77 -11.40 3.46 2.76
C PHE A 77 -10.07 4.02 2.23
N ALA A 78 -9.98 4.18 0.91
CA ALA A 78 -8.96 5.02 0.27
C ALA A 78 -9.66 6.30 -0.20
N PRO A 79 -9.38 7.48 0.38
CA PRO A 79 -10.01 8.72 -0.04
C PRO A 79 -9.51 9.10 -1.44
N ASN A 80 -10.08 8.50 -2.48
CA ASN A 80 -9.63 8.56 -3.87
C ASN A 80 -8.15 8.16 -4.03
N ALA A 81 -7.89 7.07 -4.74
CA ALA A 81 -6.55 6.83 -5.27
C ALA A 81 -6.04 8.15 -5.90
N ALA A 82 -4.82 8.59 -5.54
CA ALA A 82 -4.19 9.88 -5.87
C ALA A 82 -4.28 11.05 -4.90
N ARG A 83 -4.91 10.91 -3.73
CA ARG A 83 -4.67 11.87 -2.63
C ARG A 83 -3.41 11.52 -1.85
N LEU A 84 -2.64 12.55 -1.50
CA LEU A 84 -1.51 12.40 -0.59
C LEU A 84 -2.02 11.97 0.78
N VAL A 85 -1.30 11.05 1.40
CA VAL A 85 -1.52 10.66 2.79
C VAL A 85 -0.97 11.77 3.66
N SER A 86 -1.76 12.26 4.64
CA SER A 86 -1.24 13.24 5.59
C SER A 86 -0.14 12.60 6.44
N ASN A 87 0.80 13.41 6.92
CA ASN A 87 1.88 12.90 7.77
C ASN A 87 1.33 12.19 9.02
N GLU A 88 0.26 12.71 9.62
CA GLU A 88 -0.38 12.10 10.79
C GLU A 88 -0.96 10.72 10.47
N THR A 89 -1.57 10.57 9.29
CA THR A 89 -2.14 9.29 8.84
C THR A 89 -1.03 8.28 8.56
N PHE A 90 0.05 8.74 7.92
CA PHE A 90 1.22 7.91 7.65
C PHE A 90 1.90 7.47 8.95
N ASP A 91 2.10 8.38 9.89
CA ASP A 91 2.69 8.09 11.21
C ASP A 91 1.83 7.11 12.02
N TYR A 92 0.51 7.28 11.99
CA TYR A 92 -0.41 6.34 12.64
C TYR A 92 -0.27 4.94 12.04
N PHE A 93 -0.25 4.83 10.72
CA PHE A 93 -0.06 3.57 10.02
C PHE A 93 1.31 2.94 10.33
N ARG A 94 2.38 3.74 10.33
CA ARG A 94 3.73 3.33 10.72
C ARG A 94 3.77 2.81 12.16
N GLN A 95 3.09 3.48 13.09
CA GLN A 95 3.00 3.04 14.48
C GLN A 95 2.26 1.70 14.61
N ILE A 96 1.16 1.50 13.89
CA ILE A 96 0.42 0.22 13.89
C ILE A 96 1.31 -0.90 13.36
N LEU A 97 1.99 -0.68 12.23
CA LEU A 97 2.91 -1.65 11.65
C LEU A 97 4.03 -2.00 12.64
N ASN A 98 4.68 -1.00 13.24
CA ASN A 98 5.77 -1.21 14.18
C ASN A 98 5.35 -1.92 15.47
N ARG A 99 4.10 -1.73 15.93
CA ARG A 99 3.56 -2.41 17.12
C ARG A 99 3.14 -3.85 16.83
N SER A 100 2.48 -4.08 15.69
CA SER A 100 1.87 -5.37 15.36
C SER A 100 2.85 -6.33 14.69
N HIS A 101 3.87 -5.76 14.02
CA HIS A 101 4.91 -6.48 13.29
C HIS A 101 6.27 -5.76 13.42
N PRO A 102 6.90 -5.78 14.61
CA PRO A 102 8.17 -5.10 14.85
C PRO A 102 9.31 -5.57 13.93
N GLU A 103 9.20 -6.77 13.35
CA GLU A 103 10.11 -7.33 12.36
C GLU A 103 10.05 -6.60 10.99
N TYR A 104 9.08 -5.71 10.80
CA TYR A 104 8.72 -5.08 9.53
C TYR A 104 8.92 -3.56 9.50
N ARG A 105 9.77 -3.01 10.38
CA ARG A 105 10.06 -1.56 10.46
C ARG A 105 10.26 -0.92 9.09
N LEU A 106 9.53 0.17 8.87
CA LEU A 106 9.81 1.11 7.79
C LEU A 106 11.05 1.91 8.21
N ALA A 107 12.00 2.08 7.28
CA ALA A 107 13.18 2.90 7.52
C ALA A 107 12.74 4.35 7.81
N ASP A 108 13.49 5.01 8.71
CA ASP A 108 13.30 6.43 9.03
C ASP A 108 13.78 7.33 7.89
#